data_AF-A0A1I8NZ31-F1
#
_entry.id   AF-A0A1I8NZ31-F1
#
_cell.length_a   1.000
_cell.length_b   1.000
_cell.length_c   1.000
_cell.angle_alpha   90.00
_cell.angle_beta   90.00
_cell.angle_gamma   90.00
#
_symmetry.space_group_name_H-M   'P 1'
#
loop_
_entity.id
_entity.type
_entity.pdbx_description
1 polymer ?
#
loop_
_entity_poly.entity_id
_entity_poly.type
_entity_poly.pdbx_seq_one_letter_code
_entity_poly.pdbx_strand_id
1 'polypeptide(L)'
;MGIFGQSTGFDADVENATRESNTKEDWSSILDVCDKTSSNSRNAKDCLKAIMKRMGHNDPHVVMQAITLLDACISNCGKAFHLEVASREFQNEFVRLLGKAQPKVSARMCQVLKRWAEGDFKNDPELNLIPSLYAKLRQENYYDFNTTNNKPSKTSAKMPSASDTTANSQQEEDDLAKAIELSLKEVKNSPKHSSAATSGGVNQYVSIRLLVASVF
;
A
#
# COMPACT_ATOMS: atom_id res chain seq x y z
N MET A 1 -12.00 -25.99 -9.81
CA MET A 1 -11.85 -24.61 -10.33
C MET A 1 -12.70 -23.69 -9.47
N GLY A 2 -12.13 -22.61 -8.94
CA GLY A 2 -12.81 -21.72 -7.98
C GLY A 2 -13.84 -20.81 -8.64
N ILE A 3 -14.73 -20.27 -7.80
CA ILE A 3 -15.82 -19.33 -8.13
C ILE A 3 -15.37 -18.02 -8.82
N PHE A 4 -14.06 -17.79 -8.97
CA PHE A 4 -13.43 -16.64 -9.62
C PHE A 4 -13.03 -16.89 -11.09
N GLY A 5 -13.39 -18.04 -11.67
CA GLY A 5 -13.00 -18.42 -13.03
C GLY A 5 -13.87 -17.89 -14.18
N GLN A 6 -15.02 -17.26 -13.90
CA GLN A 6 -15.91 -16.74 -14.94
C GLN A 6 -15.45 -15.35 -15.42
N SER A 7 -15.42 -15.14 -16.75
CA SER A 7 -15.06 -13.86 -17.35
C SER A 7 -16.09 -12.78 -17.02
N THR A 8 -15.62 -11.62 -16.58
CA THR A 8 -16.47 -10.48 -16.23
C THR A 8 -16.32 -9.35 -17.25
N GLY A 9 -17.28 -8.43 -17.28
CA GLY A 9 -17.14 -7.18 -18.05
C GLY A 9 -16.04 -6.24 -17.56
N PHE A 10 -15.30 -6.63 -16.52
CA PHE A 10 -14.14 -5.91 -15.95
C PHE A 10 -12.81 -6.54 -16.35
N ASP A 11 -12.79 -7.76 -16.92
CA ASP A 11 -11.54 -8.48 -17.20
C ASP A 11 -10.58 -7.66 -18.06
N ALA A 12 -11.08 -6.99 -19.10
CA ALA A 12 -10.26 -6.17 -20.00
C ALA A 12 -9.67 -4.92 -19.33
N ASP A 13 -10.47 -4.20 -18.53
CA ASP A 13 -10.02 -2.98 -17.85
C ASP A 13 -9.03 -3.29 -16.73
N VAL A 14 -9.32 -4.35 -15.97
CA VAL A 14 -8.44 -4.84 -14.90
C VAL A 14 -7.14 -5.40 -15.47
N GLU A 15 -7.20 -6.09 -16.60
CA GLU A 15 -6.01 -6.52 -17.32
C GLU A 15 -5.19 -5.33 -17.81
N ASN A 16 -5.83 -4.29 -18.37
CA ASN A 16 -5.17 -3.06 -18.81
C ASN A 16 -4.44 -2.36 -17.65
N ALA A 17 -5.09 -2.26 -16.48
CA ALA A 17 -4.49 -1.67 -15.28
C ALA A 17 -3.32 -2.52 -14.70
N THR A 18 -3.28 -3.82 -14.99
CA THR A 18 -2.33 -4.79 -14.40
C THR A 18 -1.49 -5.53 -15.45
N ARG A 19 -1.17 -4.87 -16.57
CA ARG A 19 -0.34 -5.48 -17.63
C ARG A 19 1.11 -5.65 -17.17
N GLU A 20 1.70 -6.78 -17.53
CA GLU A 20 3.12 -7.08 -17.33
C GLU A 20 4.05 -6.03 -17.99
N SER A 21 3.60 -5.38 -19.06
CA SER A 21 4.32 -4.32 -19.77
C SER A 21 4.40 -3.00 -19.01
N ASN A 22 3.60 -2.82 -17.97
CA ASN A 22 3.53 -1.55 -17.24
C ASN A 22 4.79 -1.38 -16.39
N THR A 23 5.56 -0.32 -16.63
CA THR A 23 6.77 -0.03 -15.85
C THR A 23 6.48 0.61 -14.48
N LYS A 24 5.27 1.16 -14.31
CA LYS A 24 4.78 1.81 -13.08
C LYS A 24 3.27 1.62 -12.96
N GLU A 25 2.67 2.01 -11.83
CA GLU A 25 1.21 2.02 -11.70
C GLU A 25 0.58 2.99 -12.71
N ASP A 26 -0.32 2.49 -13.54
CA ASP A 26 -1.14 3.31 -14.41
C ASP A 26 -2.38 3.79 -13.65
N TRP A 27 -2.22 4.88 -12.91
CA TRP A 27 -3.28 5.48 -12.12
C TRP A 27 -4.46 5.95 -12.96
N SER A 28 -4.29 6.22 -14.26
CA SER A 28 -5.42 6.53 -15.14
C SER A 28 -6.33 5.32 -15.25
N SER A 29 -5.78 4.17 -15.64
CA SER A 29 -6.54 2.92 -15.75
C SER A 29 -7.12 2.46 -14.41
N ILE A 30 -6.38 2.64 -13.31
CA ILE A 30 -6.87 2.29 -11.96
C ILE A 30 -8.11 3.10 -11.60
N LEU A 31 -8.08 4.42 -11.84
CA LEU A 31 -9.21 5.29 -11.53
C LEU A 31 -10.41 5.04 -12.45
N ASP A 32 -10.17 4.74 -13.73
CA ASP A 32 -11.24 4.36 -14.67
C ASP A 32 -11.96 3.08 -14.19
N VAL A 33 -11.23 2.10 -13.67
CA VAL A 33 -11.81 0.90 -13.06
C VAL A 33 -12.60 1.26 -11.80
N CYS A 34 -12.11 2.15 -10.94
CA CYS A 34 -12.81 2.60 -9.74
C CYS A 34 -14.14 3.31 -10.09
N ASP A 35 -14.12 4.20 -11.08
CA ASP A 35 -15.29 4.94 -11.55
C ASP A 35 -16.33 3.96 -12.14
N LYS A 36 -15.90 3.00 -12.97
CA LYS A 36 -16.79 1.96 -13.51
C LYS A 36 -17.38 1.08 -12.39
N THR A 37 -16.59 0.78 -11.37
CA THR A 37 -17.02 -0.04 -10.23
C THR A 37 -18.06 0.67 -9.37
N SER A 38 -17.85 1.96 -9.10
CA SER A 38 -18.76 2.78 -8.27
C SER A 38 -20.10 3.10 -8.94
N SER A 39 -20.18 2.98 -10.28
CA SER A 39 -21.41 3.28 -11.03
C SER A 39 -22.59 2.36 -10.70
N ASN A 40 -22.37 1.12 -10.25
CA ASN A 40 -23.44 0.17 -9.94
C ASN A 40 -23.00 -0.87 -8.89
N SER A 41 -23.87 -1.19 -7.94
CA SER A 41 -23.60 -2.22 -6.92
C SER A 41 -23.28 -3.60 -7.53
N ARG A 42 -23.88 -3.99 -8.66
CA ARG A 42 -23.55 -5.27 -9.33
C ARG A 42 -22.11 -5.31 -9.83
N ASN A 43 -21.56 -4.16 -10.21
CA ASN A 43 -20.21 -4.04 -10.74
C ASN A 43 -19.14 -4.30 -9.67
N ALA A 44 -19.42 -4.00 -8.40
CA ALA A 44 -18.51 -4.25 -7.30
C ALA A 44 -18.05 -5.71 -7.23
N LYS A 45 -19.02 -6.63 -7.33
CA LYS A 45 -18.76 -8.07 -7.29
C LYS A 45 -17.93 -8.55 -8.48
N ASP A 46 -18.26 -8.08 -9.67
CA ASP A 46 -17.58 -8.50 -10.89
C ASP A 46 -16.16 -7.91 -11.00
N CYS A 47 -15.98 -6.65 -10.59
CA CYS A 47 -14.67 -6.03 -10.44
C CYS A 47 -13.80 -6.80 -9.43
N LEU A 48 -14.33 -7.10 -8.24
CA LEU A 48 -13.59 -7.85 -7.23
C LEU A 48 -13.15 -9.22 -7.76
N LYS A 49 -14.01 -9.93 -8.50
CA LYS A 49 -13.61 -11.22 -9.11
C LYS A 49 -12.45 -11.07 -10.09
N ALA A 50 -12.52 -10.08 -10.98
CA ALA A 50 -11.46 -9.81 -11.96
C ALA A 50 -10.13 -9.48 -11.26
N ILE A 51 -10.16 -8.68 -10.20
CA ILE A 51 -8.98 -8.34 -9.39
C ILE A 51 -8.41 -9.61 -8.72
N MET A 52 -9.24 -10.42 -8.05
CA MET A 52 -8.78 -11.64 -7.39
C MET A 52 -8.17 -12.65 -8.36
N LYS A 53 -8.71 -12.73 -9.58
CA LYS A 53 -8.12 -13.52 -10.67
C LYS A 53 -6.71 -13.04 -11.02
N ARG A 54 -6.46 -11.72 -11.11
CA ARG A 54 -5.11 -11.17 -11.34
C ARG A 54 -4.18 -11.33 -10.13
N MET A 55 -4.70 -11.29 -8.91
CA MET A 55 -3.90 -11.59 -7.71
C MET A 55 -3.42 -13.06 -7.67
N GLY A 56 -4.06 -13.96 -8.40
CA GLY A 56 -3.64 -15.34 -8.60
C GLY A 56 -2.69 -15.58 -9.78
N HIS A 57 -2.17 -14.53 -10.41
CA HIS A 57 -1.27 -14.63 -11.55
C HIS A 57 0.12 -15.17 -11.14
N ASN A 58 0.84 -15.78 -12.09
CA ASN A 58 2.17 -16.34 -11.83
C ASN A 58 3.25 -15.26 -11.72
N ASP A 59 3.08 -14.15 -12.44
CA ASP A 59 4.00 -13.01 -12.41
C ASP A 59 3.75 -12.16 -11.15
N PRO A 60 4.71 -12.06 -10.21
CA PRO A 60 4.60 -11.23 -9.02
C PRO A 60 4.38 -9.75 -9.35
N HIS A 61 4.86 -9.25 -10.49
CA HIS A 61 4.67 -7.85 -10.90
C HIS A 61 3.18 -7.55 -11.13
N VAL A 62 2.51 -8.40 -11.91
CA VAL A 62 1.06 -8.33 -12.13
C VAL A 62 0.29 -8.42 -10.80
N VAL A 63 0.71 -9.31 -9.90
CA VAL A 63 0.05 -9.46 -8.59
C VAL A 63 0.21 -8.21 -7.72
N MET A 64 1.39 -7.58 -7.72
CA MET A 64 1.62 -6.32 -6.99
C MET A 64 0.70 -5.21 -7.50
N GLN A 65 0.55 -5.07 -8.82
CA GLN A 65 -0.36 -4.09 -9.41
C GLN A 65 -1.82 -4.40 -9.08
N ALA A 66 -2.22 -5.67 -9.08
CA ALA A 66 -3.56 -6.09 -8.70
C ALA A 66 -3.86 -5.77 -7.22
N ILE A 67 -2.88 -5.92 -6.32
CA ILE A 67 -3.02 -5.52 -4.92
C ILE A 67 -3.21 -4.00 -4.81
N THR A 68 -2.46 -3.21 -5.57
CA THR A 68 -2.64 -1.75 -5.58
C THR A 68 -4.01 -1.34 -6.14
N LEU A 69 -4.49 -2.01 -7.20
CA LEU A 69 -5.83 -1.78 -7.74
C LEU A 69 -6.93 -2.12 -6.72
N LEU A 70 -6.77 -3.21 -5.96
CA LEU A 70 -7.70 -3.58 -4.89
C LEU A 70 -7.76 -2.51 -3.79
N ASP A 71 -6.59 -2.04 -3.34
CA ASP A 71 -6.45 -0.98 -2.33
C ASP A 71 -7.12 0.31 -2.81
N ALA A 72 -6.91 0.69 -4.07
CA ALA A 72 -7.56 1.84 -4.68
C ALA A 72 -9.09 1.68 -4.75
N CYS A 73 -9.61 0.50 -5.13
CA CYS A 73 -11.05 0.26 -5.17
C CYS A 73 -11.68 0.39 -3.77
N ILE A 74 -11.01 -0.05 -2.71
CA ILE A 74 -11.49 0.12 -1.33
C ILE A 74 -11.54 1.60 -0.97
N SER A 75 -10.54 2.40 -1.35
CA SER A 75 -10.55 3.83 -1.04
C SER A 75 -11.58 4.64 -1.86
N ASN A 76 -11.96 4.19 -3.05
CA ASN A 76 -12.76 5.01 -3.99
C ASN A 76 -14.21 4.51 -4.22
N CYS A 77 -14.49 3.21 -4.12
CA CYS A 77 -15.77 2.64 -4.56
C CYS A 77 -16.86 2.62 -3.47
N GLY A 78 -16.52 2.95 -2.22
CA GLY A 78 -17.46 3.07 -1.11
C GLY A 78 -18.07 1.74 -0.64
N LYS A 79 -19.18 1.84 0.13
CA LYS A 79 -19.74 0.73 0.92
C LYS A 79 -20.16 -0.49 0.09
N ALA A 80 -20.64 -0.30 -1.14
CA ALA A 80 -21.04 -1.42 -2.00
C ALA A 80 -19.85 -2.36 -2.31
N PHE A 81 -18.66 -1.80 -2.54
CA PHE A 81 -17.44 -2.59 -2.74
C PHE A 81 -16.93 -3.18 -1.44
N HIS A 82 -17.00 -2.42 -0.34
CA HIS A 82 -16.61 -2.88 0.99
C HIS A 82 -17.37 -4.13 1.44
N LEU A 83 -18.67 -4.22 1.15
CA LEU A 83 -19.49 -5.39 1.48
C LEU A 83 -19.06 -6.64 0.70
N GLU A 84 -18.66 -6.49 -0.57
CA GLU A 84 -18.14 -7.62 -1.36
C GLU A 84 -16.77 -8.09 -0.84
N VAL A 85 -15.92 -7.17 -0.40
CA VAL A 85 -14.63 -7.48 0.26
C VAL A 85 -14.84 -8.11 1.63
N ALA A 86 -15.82 -7.63 2.41
CA ALA A 86 -16.24 -8.22 3.67
C ALA A 86 -17.13 -9.46 3.46
N SER A 87 -16.64 -10.42 2.66
CA SER A 87 -17.31 -11.69 2.38
C SER A 87 -16.43 -12.88 2.77
N ARG A 88 -17.06 -14.04 3.04
CA ARG A 88 -16.31 -15.27 3.36
C ARG A 88 -15.55 -15.79 2.15
N GLU A 89 -16.13 -15.59 0.97
CA GLU A 89 -15.57 -15.93 -0.33
C GLU A 89 -14.25 -15.19 -0.55
N PHE A 90 -14.25 -13.88 -0.32
CA PHE A 90 -13.02 -13.07 -0.38
C PHE A 90 -11.99 -13.55 0.64
N GLN A 91 -12.38 -13.73 1.90
CA GLN A 91 -11.46 -14.17 2.96
C GLN A 91 -10.77 -15.50 2.62
N ASN A 92 -11.54 -16.50 2.19
CA ASN A 92 -11.00 -17.82 1.85
C ASN A 92 -10.00 -17.73 0.69
N GLU A 93 -10.32 -16.95 -0.33
CA GLU A 93 -9.46 -16.76 -1.49
C GLU A 93 -8.21 -15.95 -1.15
N PHE A 94 -8.35 -14.89 -0.35
CA PHE A 94 -7.24 -14.07 0.11
C PHE A 94 -6.21 -14.90 0.89
N VAL A 95 -6.66 -15.73 1.84
CA VAL A 95 -5.78 -16.65 2.58
C VAL A 95 -5.14 -17.67 1.65
N ARG A 96 -5.90 -18.23 0.70
CA ARG A 96 -5.38 -19.18 -0.30
C ARG A 96 -4.28 -18.56 -1.16
N LEU A 97 -4.42 -17.30 -1.56
CA LEU A 97 -3.42 -16.55 -2.31
C LEU A 97 -2.21 -16.23 -1.45
N LEU A 98 -2.43 -15.78 -0.21
CA LEU A 98 -1.38 -15.46 0.74
C LEU A 98 -0.46 -16.66 1.05
N GLY A 99 -1.02 -17.86 1.14
CA GLY A 99 -0.24 -19.10 1.33
C GLY A 99 0.62 -19.53 0.14
N LYS A 100 0.35 -19.00 -1.07
CA LYS A 100 1.12 -19.29 -2.30
C LYS A 100 2.01 -18.13 -2.73
N ALA A 101 1.82 -16.95 -2.16
CA ALA A 101 2.48 -15.72 -2.57
C ALA A 101 3.97 -15.73 -2.16
N GLN A 102 4.80 -15.15 -3.03
CA GLN A 102 6.21 -14.87 -2.73
C GLN A 102 6.33 -13.90 -1.53
N PRO A 103 7.41 -13.95 -0.71
CA PRO A 103 7.55 -13.15 0.50
C PRO A 103 7.28 -11.65 0.34
N LYS A 104 7.71 -11.05 -0.77
CA LYS A 104 7.46 -9.62 -1.07
C LYS A 104 5.98 -9.32 -1.29
N VAL A 105 5.28 -10.21 -2.01
CA VAL A 105 3.86 -10.08 -2.32
C VAL A 105 3.03 -10.33 -1.07
N SER A 106 3.34 -11.36 -0.29
CA SER A 106 2.63 -11.65 0.96
C SER A 106 2.79 -10.52 1.97
N ALA A 107 4.00 -9.95 2.10
CA ALA A 107 4.22 -8.75 2.93
C ALA A 107 3.33 -7.58 2.49
N ARG A 108 3.23 -7.33 1.18
CA ARG A 108 2.36 -6.27 0.64
C ARG A 108 0.88 -6.55 0.92
N MET A 109 0.43 -7.79 0.73
CA MET A 109 -0.95 -8.21 1.06
C MET A 109 -1.27 -8.01 2.55
N CYS A 110 -0.35 -8.41 3.43
CA CYS A 110 -0.47 -8.20 4.87
C CYS A 110 -0.52 -6.72 5.25
N GLN A 111 0.28 -5.87 4.59
CA GLN A 111 0.30 -4.43 4.83
C GLN A 111 -1.04 -3.78 4.46
N VAL A 112 -1.62 -4.09 3.29
CA VAL A 112 -2.92 -3.54 2.89
C VAL A 112 -4.03 -4.05 3.81
N LEU A 113 -4.01 -5.33 4.18
CA LEU A 113 -4.99 -5.90 5.09
C LEU A 113 -4.96 -5.23 6.47
N LYS A 114 -3.76 -4.94 7.01
CA LYS A 114 -3.61 -4.20 8.27
C LYS A 114 -4.23 -2.81 8.17
N ARG A 115 -3.93 -2.08 7.10
CA ARG A 115 -4.48 -0.74 6.87
C ARG A 115 -6.00 -0.76 6.84
N TRP A 116 -6.58 -1.71 6.14
CA TRP A 116 -8.03 -1.91 6.06
C TRP A 116 -8.63 -2.22 7.44
N ALA A 117 -8.04 -3.17 8.17
CA ALA A 117 -8.53 -3.58 9.49
C ALA A 117 -8.49 -2.45 10.54
N GLU A 118 -7.43 -1.63 10.55
CA GLU A 118 -7.21 -0.57 11.55
C GLU A 118 -7.75 0.81 11.11
N GLY A 119 -8.05 0.96 9.82
CA GLY A 119 -8.44 2.22 9.17
C GLY A 119 -9.86 2.18 8.63
N ASP A 120 -10.03 1.61 7.43
CA ASP A 120 -11.26 1.73 6.63
C ASP A 120 -12.44 0.95 7.22
N PHE A 121 -12.19 -0.21 7.84
CA PHE A 121 -13.24 -1.16 8.23
C PHE A 121 -13.53 -1.20 9.75
N LYS A 122 -12.74 -0.51 10.58
CA LYS A 122 -12.87 -0.60 12.06
C LYS A 122 -14.16 -0.02 12.64
N ASN A 123 -14.80 0.90 11.93
CA ASN A 123 -15.93 1.68 12.45
C ASN A 123 -17.29 1.10 12.04
N ASP A 124 -17.33 0.14 11.12
CA ASP A 124 -18.59 -0.46 10.61
C ASP A 124 -18.72 -1.92 11.07
N PRO A 125 -19.70 -2.24 11.95
CA PRO A 125 -19.94 -3.61 12.40
C PRO A 125 -20.25 -4.60 11.26
N GLU A 126 -20.84 -4.15 10.16
CA GLU A 126 -21.17 -5.01 9.01
C GLU A 126 -19.92 -5.50 8.29
N LEU A 127 -18.78 -4.83 8.48
CA LEU A 127 -17.53 -5.13 7.80
C LEU A 127 -16.48 -5.78 8.71
N ASN A 128 -16.90 -6.26 9.88
CA ASN A 128 -16.02 -6.84 10.90
C ASN A 128 -15.28 -8.12 10.45
N LEU A 129 -15.64 -8.68 9.30
CA LEU A 129 -14.95 -9.83 8.70
C LEU A 129 -13.47 -9.51 8.36
N ILE A 130 -13.17 -8.30 7.90
CA ILE A 130 -11.79 -7.91 7.55
C ILE A 130 -10.93 -7.72 8.82
N PRO A 131 -11.35 -6.94 9.84
CA PRO A 131 -10.65 -6.89 11.13
C PRO A 131 -10.48 -8.27 11.78
N SER A 132 -11.50 -9.12 11.72
CA SER A 132 -11.42 -10.50 12.27
C SER A 132 -10.40 -11.35 11.53
N LEU A 133 -10.33 -11.26 10.20
CA LEU A 133 -9.31 -11.94 9.39
C LEU A 133 -7.90 -11.47 9.77
N TYR A 134 -7.69 -10.16 9.91
CA TYR A 134 -6.41 -9.59 10.33
C TYR A 134 -5.99 -10.12 11.72
N ALA A 135 -6.90 -10.09 12.69
CA ALA A 135 -6.65 -10.59 14.04
C ALA A 135 -6.28 -12.09 14.03
N LYS A 136 -6.97 -12.90 13.23
CA LYS A 136 -6.68 -14.33 13.06
C LYS A 136 -5.28 -14.56 12.50
N LEU A 137 -4.92 -13.90 11.41
CA LEU A 137 -3.60 -14.06 10.79
C LEU A 137 -2.46 -13.59 11.71
N ARG A 138 -2.72 -12.58 12.55
CA ARG A 138 -1.76 -12.12 13.56
C ARG A 138 -1.56 -13.15 14.68
N GLN A 139 -2.62 -13.82 15.15
CA GLN A 139 -2.54 -14.84 16.19
C GLN A 139 -1.78 -16.08 15.72
N GLU A 140 -1.98 -16.48 14.46
CA GLU A 140 -1.31 -17.64 13.87
C GLU A 140 0.21 -17.42 13.66
N ASN A 141 0.75 -16.22 13.95
CA ASN A 141 2.17 -15.83 13.82
C ASN A 141 2.78 -16.15 12.43
N TYR A 142 1.94 -16.35 11.43
CA TYR A 142 2.35 -16.84 10.11
C TYR A 142 3.00 -15.75 9.24
N TYR A 143 2.74 -14.47 9.56
CA TYR A 143 3.20 -13.32 8.77
C TYR A 143 3.65 -12.17 9.66
N ASP A 144 4.78 -11.54 9.32
CA ASP A 144 5.30 -10.37 10.03
C ASP A 144 4.58 -9.10 9.56
N PHE A 145 3.67 -8.59 10.39
CA PHE A 145 2.92 -7.35 10.16
C PHE A 145 3.66 -6.09 10.67
N ASN A 146 4.88 -6.21 11.19
CA ASN A 146 5.68 -5.10 11.72
C ASN A 146 6.56 -4.39 10.69
N THR A 147 6.52 -4.78 9.41
CA THR A 147 7.24 -4.04 8.37
C THR A 147 6.49 -2.76 7.97
N THR A 148 6.63 -1.74 8.81
CA THR A 148 6.25 -0.35 8.52
C THR A 148 7.55 0.43 8.33
N ASN A 149 7.86 0.73 7.07
CA ASN A 149 8.77 1.77 6.58
C ASN A 149 10.29 1.71 6.93
N ASN A 150 11.07 1.87 5.86
CA ASN A 150 12.47 2.35 5.78
C ASN A 150 13.56 1.58 6.53
N LYS A 151 14.15 0.60 5.85
CA LYS A 151 15.61 0.47 5.87
C LYS A 151 16.11 0.49 4.42
N PRO A 152 16.96 1.46 4.00
CA PRO A 152 17.61 1.38 2.71
C PRO A 152 18.45 0.10 2.70
N SER A 153 18.22 -0.71 1.68
CA SER A 153 19.03 -1.86 1.34
C SER A 153 20.48 -1.40 1.11
N LYS A 154 21.36 -1.66 2.08
CA LYS A 154 22.78 -1.90 1.77
C LYS A 154 22.95 -3.41 1.64
N THR A 155 22.71 -3.92 0.44
CA THR A 155 23.32 -5.17 -0.01
C THR A 155 24.59 -4.80 -0.77
N SER A 156 25.75 -5.12 -0.20
CA SER A 156 26.86 -5.69 -0.98
C SER A 156 27.96 -6.25 -0.08
N ALA A 157 28.23 -7.54 -0.30
CA ALA A 157 29.52 -8.21 -0.30
C ALA A 157 30.38 -8.27 0.97
N LYS A 158 30.25 -9.42 1.67
CA LYS A 158 31.32 -10.39 2.02
C LYS A 158 32.77 -9.86 2.07
N MET A 159 33.40 -9.91 3.25
CA MET A 159 34.69 -10.60 3.50
C MET A 159 34.88 -10.86 5.02
N PRO A 160 35.66 -11.89 5.40
CA PRO A 160 35.78 -12.35 6.79
C PRO A 160 36.89 -11.59 7.52
N SER A 161 36.71 -11.29 8.81
CA SER A 161 37.85 -10.99 9.67
C SER A 161 37.58 -11.35 11.11
N ALA A 162 38.60 -11.97 11.69
CA ALA A 162 38.76 -12.30 13.09
C ALA A 162 38.90 -11.03 13.96
N SER A 163 38.60 -11.23 15.25
CA SER A 163 39.24 -10.64 16.44
C SER A 163 39.40 -9.12 16.59
N ASP A 164 38.79 -8.63 17.67
CA ASP A 164 39.36 -7.72 18.68
C ASP A 164 39.42 -6.20 18.40
N THR A 165 39.23 -5.44 19.50
CA THR A 165 39.50 -4.02 19.74
C THR A 165 38.31 -3.03 19.68
N THR A 166 37.59 -3.01 20.80
CA THR A 166 37.04 -1.81 21.46
C THR A 166 38.06 -0.67 21.51
N ALA A 167 37.69 0.52 21.00
CA ALA A 167 38.08 1.88 21.44
C ALA A 167 38.23 2.85 20.27
N ASN A 168 37.17 3.55 19.84
CA ASN A 168 37.27 4.95 19.36
C ASN A 168 35.92 5.69 19.10
N SER A 169 34.83 5.40 19.82
CA SER A 169 33.52 6.02 19.51
C SER A 169 33.35 7.45 20.00
N GLN A 170 34.19 7.94 20.92
CA GLN A 170 34.01 9.28 21.50
C GLN A 170 34.57 10.40 20.62
N GLN A 171 35.66 10.15 19.89
CA GLN A 171 36.30 11.16 19.05
C GLN A 171 35.44 11.54 17.83
N GLU A 172 34.74 10.56 17.24
CA GLU A 172 33.88 10.78 16.08
C GLU A 172 32.60 11.54 16.45
N GLU A 173 32.05 11.33 17.66
CA GLU A 173 30.88 12.07 18.13
C GLU A 173 31.18 13.55 18.40
N ASP A 174 32.37 13.87 18.92
CA ASP A 174 32.80 15.26 19.15
C ASP A 174 33.02 16.04 17.86
N ASP A 175 33.60 15.41 16.84
CA ASP A 175 33.82 16.03 15.53
C ASP A 175 32.50 16.33 14.80
N LEU A 176 31.48 15.49 14.99
CA LEU A 176 30.14 15.70 14.44
C LEU A 176 29.42 16.88 15.12
N ALA A 177 29.52 17.01 16.44
CA ALA A 177 28.89 18.11 17.18
C ALA A 177 29.44 19.47 16.75
N LYS A 178 30.75 19.54 16.51
CA LYS A 178 31.44 20.79 16.13
C LYS A 178 31.06 21.27 14.72
N ALA A 179 30.83 20.34 13.79
CA ALA A 179 30.40 20.65 12.43
C ALA A 179 28.97 21.22 12.37
N ILE A 180 28.07 20.73 13.23
CA ILE A 180 26.69 21.22 13.34
C ILE A 180 26.67 22.65 13.89
N GLU A 181 27.51 22.94 14.89
CA GLU A 181 27.58 24.26 15.50
C GLU A 181 28.13 25.32 14.54
N LEU A 182 29.13 24.98 13.73
CA LEU A 182 29.67 25.84 12.68
C LEU A 182 28.60 26.18 11.62
N SER A 183 27.78 25.20 11.22
CA SER A 183 26.65 25.43 10.31
C SER A 183 25.57 26.33 10.93
N LEU A 184 25.26 26.17 12.22
CA LEU A 184 24.29 27.02 12.92
C LEU A 184 24.79 28.47 13.09
N LYS A 185 26.10 28.68 13.22
CA LYS A 185 26.71 30.01 13.29
C LYS A 185 26.75 30.72 11.93
N GLU A 186 26.74 30.00 10.82
CA GLU A 186 26.76 30.58 9.47
C GLU A 186 25.37 31.08 8.99
N VAL A 187 24.28 30.53 9.54
CA VAL A 187 22.90 30.91 9.15
C VAL A 187 22.43 32.25 9.76
N LYS A 188 23.12 32.81 10.76
CA LYS A 188 22.68 34.02 11.48
C LYS A 188 23.07 35.35 10.80
N ASN A 189 23.58 35.36 9.58
CA ASN A 189 23.95 36.60 8.91
C ASN A 189 23.35 36.74 7.49
N SER A 190 22.04 37.04 7.38
CA SER A 190 21.42 37.93 6.35
C SER A 190 19.88 38.03 6.46
N PRO A 191 19.24 39.12 5.96
CA PRO A 191 17.96 39.63 6.46
C PRO A 191 16.69 39.26 5.65
N LYS A 192 15.54 39.55 6.29
CA LYS A 192 14.13 39.30 5.95
C LYS A 192 13.65 39.90 4.62
N HIS A 193 12.67 39.25 3.97
CA HIS A 193 11.59 39.95 3.26
C HIS A 193 10.24 39.21 3.33
N SER A 194 9.20 40.00 3.57
CA SER A 194 7.79 39.67 3.80
C SER A 194 6.90 39.69 2.55
N SER A 195 5.69 39.12 2.68
CA SER A 195 4.38 39.42 2.01
C SER A 195 3.85 38.25 1.16
N ALA A 196 2.56 37.93 1.02
CA ALA A 196 1.29 38.32 1.66
C ALA A 196 0.22 37.31 1.17
N ALA A 197 -0.88 37.19 1.91
CA ALA A 197 -1.99 36.28 1.63
C ALA A 197 -2.88 36.72 0.45
N THR A 198 -3.51 35.77 -0.24
CA THR A 198 -4.81 36.01 -0.89
C THR A 198 -5.64 34.71 -0.97
N SER A 199 -6.87 34.84 -0.51
CA SER A 199 -7.95 33.86 -0.47
C SER A 199 -8.58 33.59 -1.83
N GLY A 200 -8.99 32.34 -2.08
CA GLY A 200 -9.86 31.98 -3.21
C GLY A 200 -10.34 30.55 -3.08
N GLY A 201 -11.49 30.37 -2.44
CA GLY A 201 -12.11 29.06 -2.26
C GLY A 201 -12.58 28.46 -3.58
N VAL A 202 -12.07 27.27 -3.88
CA VAL A 202 -12.70 26.23 -4.69
C VAL A 202 -11.99 24.93 -4.33
N ASN A 203 -12.75 23.82 -4.33
CA ASN A 203 -12.26 22.43 -4.37
C ASN A 203 -12.08 21.61 -3.06
N GLN A 204 -13.15 21.50 -2.26
CA GLN A 204 -13.22 20.47 -1.21
C GLN A 204 -13.29 19.02 -1.78
N TYR A 205 -13.60 18.85 -3.07
CA TYR A 205 -13.60 17.53 -3.73
C TYR A 205 -12.25 17.12 -4.34
N VAL A 206 -11.33 18.07 -4.58
CA VAL A 206 -9.99 17.73 -5.11
C VAL A 206 -8.97 17.49 -4.00
N SER A 207 -9.16 18.04 -2.80
CA SER A 207 -8.29 17.75 -1.65
C SER A 207 -8.31 16.29 -1.19
N ILE A 208 -9.40 15.55 -1.40
CA ILE A 208 -9.43 14.11 -1.09
C ILE A 208 -8.64 13.32 -2.15
N ARG A 209 -8.70 13.73 -3.42
CA ARG A 209 -7.94 13.08 -4.51
C ARG A 209 -6.42 13.26 -4.37
N LEU A 210 -5.95 14.33 -3.71
CA LEU A 210 -4.53 14.59 -3.48
C LEU A 210 -3.96 13.94 -2.22
N LEU A 211 -4.80 13.58 -1.24
CA LEU A 211 -4.30 13.01 0.02
C LEU A 211 -3.86 11.55 -0.13
N VAL A 212 -4.45 10.79 -1.06
CA VAL A 212 -4.03 9.41 -1.37
C VAL A 212 -2.75 9.33 -2.21
N ALA A 213 -2.35 10.41 -2.90
CA ALA A 213 -1.09 10.46 -3.64
C ALA A 213 0.12 10.86 -2.78
N SER A 214 -0.10 11.34 -1.54
CA SER A 214 0.96 11.87 -0.68
C SER A 214 1.51 10.86 0.34
N VAL A 215 1.14 9.57 0.24
CA VAL A 215 1.61 8.50 1.16
C VAL A 215 2.29 7.34 0.40
N PHE A 216 2.86 7.61 -0.77
CA PHE A 216 3.85 6.76 -1.42
C PHE A 216 5.09 7.58 -1.78
#